data_AF-A0AAQ6IRL4-F1
#
_entry.id   AF-A0AAQ6IRL4-F1
#
_cell.length_a   1.000
_cell.length_b   1.000
_cell.length_c   1.000
_cell.angle_alpha   90.00
_cell.angle_beta   90.00
_cell.angle_gamma   90.00
#
_symmetry.space_group_name_H-M   'P 1'
#
loop_
_entity.id
_entity.type
_entity.pdbx_description
1 polymer ?
#
loop_
_entity_poly.entity_id
_entity_poly.type
_entity_poly.pdbx_seq_one_letter_code
_entity_poly.pdbx_strand_id
1 'polypeptide(L)'
;MSVKILSVTLLLLCACLCFQSSAGNRRHPTSVVPLCCTKVSSVDISAQITGRSSIQKAKGQCVHAIIFHIKDGKVCVDPTAEWAQKCKLRIIKGTHTLKQTFDCHLT
;
A
#
# COMPACT_ATOMS: atom_id res chain seq x y z
N MET A 1 35.77 -48.14 18.65
CA MET A 1 35.66 -46.66 18.61
C MET A 1 34.76 -46.24 19.76
N SER A 2 35.28 -45.47 20.71
CA SER A 2 34.63 -45.22 22.00
C SER A 2 33.32 -44.46 21.83
N VAL A 3 32.25 -44.87 22.51
CA VAL A 3 30.92 -44.21 22.53
C VAL A 3 31.01 -42.70 22.84
N LYS A 4 32.05 -42.30 23.56
CA LYS A 4 32.40 -40.91 23.86
C LYS A 4 32.74 -40.11 22.60
N ILE A 5 33.46 -40.71 21.65
CA ILE A 5 33.85 -40.08 20.38
C ILE A 5 32.62 -39.91 19.49
N LEU A 6 31.78 -40.96 19.42
CA LEU A 6 30.50 -40.92 18.68
C LEU A 6 29.55 -39.83 19.19
N SER A 7 29.47 -39.67 20.52
CA SER A 7 28.65 -38.63 21.17
C SER A 7 29.14 -37.22 20.84
N VAL A 8 30.46 -36.98 20.90
CA VAL A 8 31.06 -35.67 20.59
C VAL A 8 30.88 -35.31 19.11
N THR A 9 31.06 -36.28 18.20
CA THR A 9 30.82 -36.06 16.76
C THR A 9 29.36 -35.74 16.47
N LEU A 10 28.42 -36.40 17.15
CA LEU A 10 26.99 -36.15 16.97
C LEU A 10 26.58 -34.74 17.45
N LEU A 11 27.14 -34.30 18.58
CA LEU A 11 26.91 -32.97 19.14
C LEU A 11 27.40 -31.85 18.20
N LEU A 12 28.58 -32.03 17.61
CA LEU A 12 29.14 -31.10 16.64
C LEU A 12 28.29 -31.02 15.36
N LEU A 13 27.83 -32.17 14.85
CA LEU A 13 26.94 -32.24 13.68
C LEU A 13 25.59 -31.52 13.91
N CYS A 14 24.98 -31.71 15.09
CA CYS A 14 23.74 -31.01 15.46
C CYS A 14 23.94 -29.49 15.49
N ALA A 15 25.02 -29.00 16.10
CA ALA A 15 25.31 -27.57 16.14
C ALA A 15 25.46 -26.99 14.73
N CYS A 16 26.19 -27.66 13.82
CA CYS A 16 26.38 -27.22 12.44
C CYS A 16 25.06 -27.12 11.65
N LEU A 17 24.12 -28.04 11.84
CA LEU A 17 22.81 -28.01 11.17
C LEU A 17 21.93 -26.83 11.64
N CYS A 18 22.07 -26.42 12.91
CA CYS A 18 21.37 -25.25 13.45
C CYS A 18 21.87 -23.94 12.82
N PHE A 19 23.15 -23.85 12.46
CA PHE A 19 23.74 -22.66 11.83
C PHE A 19 23.42 -22.53 10.33
N GLN A 20 23.06 -23.62 9.63
CA GLN A 20 22.76 -23.59 8.19
C GLN A 20 21.30 -23.24 7.84
N SER A 21 20.43 -23.06 8.83
CA SER A 21 19.00 -22.73 8.57
C SER A 21 18.75 -21.25 8.22
N SER A 22 19.78 -20.48 7.89
CA SER A 22 19.69 -19.04 7.61
C SER A 22 20.15 -18.65 6.21
N ALA A 23 19.66 -19.32 5.16
CA ALA A 23 19.71 -18.73 3.82
C ALA A 23 18.63 -19.28 2.88
N GLY A 24 17.65 -18.41 2.58
CA GLY A 24 17.10 -18.28 1.23
C GLY A 24 16.06 -19.31 0.80
N ASN A 25 14.78 -18.96 0.91
CA ASN A 25 13.99 -18.53 -0.25
C ASN A 25 12.59 -18.06 0.17
N ARG A 26 12.50 -16.98 0.97
CA ARG A 26 11.27 -16.16 0.97
C ARG A 26 11.24 -15.32 -0.30
N ARG A 27 11.18 -15.97 -1.47
CA ARG A 27 10.64 -15.35 -2.68
C ARG A 27 9.12 -15.34 -2.53
N HIS A 28 8.64 -14.61 -1.53
CA HIS A 28 7.38 -13.92 -1.79
C HIS A 28 7.77 -12.88 -2.83
N PRO A 29 7.13 -12.84 -4.01
CA PRO A 29 7.29 -11.68 -4.86
C PRO A 29 6.78 -10.53 -4.00
N THR A 30 7.69 -9.76 -3.41
CA THR A 30 7.45 -8.35 -3.18
C THR A 30 7.32 -7.75 -4.57
N SER A 31 6.18 -8.03 -5.22
CA SER A 31 5.57 -7.08 -6.12
C SER A 31 5.54 -5.83 -5.28
N VAL A 32 6.49 -4.94 -5.53
CA VAL A 32 6.56 -3.64 -4.89
C VAL A 32 5.20 -3.06 -5.20
N VAL A 33 4.26 -3.15 -4.25
CA VAL A 33 2.99 -2.46 -4.34
C VAL A 33 3.46 -1.02 -4.53
N PRO A 34 3.28 -0.42 -5.71
CA PRO A 34 3.89 0.86 -5.97
C PRO A 34 3.34 1.78 -4.89
N LEU A 35 4.23 2.34 -4.06
CA LEU A 35 3.87 3.20 -2.93
C LEU A 35 3.02 4.40 -3.37
N CYS A 36 3.02 4.68 -4.68
CA CYS A 36 2.39 5.80 -5.32
C CYS A 36 1.65 5.39 -6.60
N CYS A 37 0.67 6.18 -7.00
CA CYS A 37 0.02 6.07 -8.30
C CYS A 37 1.02 6.34 -9.44
N THR A 38 1.12 5.42 -10.40
CA THR A 38 1.86 5.60 -11.66
C THR A 38 0.94 5.88 -12.84
N LYS A 39 -0.37 5.65 -12.68
CA LYS A 39 -1.43 5.97 -13.62
C LYS A 39 -2.65 6.49 -12.87
N VAL A 40 -3.52 7.20 -13.58
CA VAL A 40 -4.78 7.74 -13.07
C VAL A 40 -5.95 7.29 -13.93
N SER A 41 -7.12 7.19 -13.31
CA SER A 41 -8.40 6.96 -13.97
C SER A 41 -9.24 8.24 -13.95
N SER A 42 -9.93 8.52 -15.05
CA SER A 42 -10.93 9.60 -15.12
C SER A 42 -12.36 9.08 -14.95
N VAL A 43 -12.53 7.76 -14.78
CA VAL A 43 -13.84 7.12 -14.56
C VAL A 43 -14.47 7.65 -13.28
N ASP A 44 -15.75 8.01 -13.35
CA ASP A 44 -16.51 8.44 -12.18
C ASP A 44 -16.79 7.24 -11.26
N ILE A 45 -16.22 7.31 -10.06
CA ILE A 45 -16.38 6.32 -8.99
C ILE A 45 -17.00 6.94 -7.74
N SER A 46 -17.62 8.11 -7.87
CA SER A 46 -18.19 8.89 -6.75
C SER A 46 -19.07 8.05 -5.81
N ALA A 47 -19.92 7.18 -6.38
CA ALA A 47 -20.80 6.28 -5.63
C ALA A 47 -20.09 5.15 -4.85
N GLN A 48 -18.82 4.88 -5.13
CA GLN A 48 -18.05 3.78 -4.53
C GLN A 48 -17.12 4.26 -3.39
N ILE A 49 -17.01 5.57 -3.19
CA ILE A 49 -16.11 6.17 -2.20
C ILE A 49 -16.67 5.95 -0.81
N THR A 50 -15.90 5.27 0.04
CA THR A 50 -16.30 4.94 1.41
C THR A 50 -15.36 5.51 2.48
N GLY A 51 -14.30 6.19 2.06
CA GLY A 51 -13.27 6.70 2.96
C GLY A 51 -12.73 8.07 2.56
N ARG A 52 -11.71 8.51 3.31
CA ARG A 52 -11.03 9.78 3.01
C ARG A 52 -10.27 9.68 1.70
N SER A 53 -10.06 10.82 1.06
CA SER A 53 -9.17 10.94 -0.08
C SER A 53 -7.85 11.61 0.32
N SER A 54 -6.80 11.36 -0.46
CA SER A 54 -5.50 11.99 -0.28
C SER A 54 -4.94 12.46 -1.61
N ILE A 55 -4.12 13.51 -1.61
CA ILE A 55 -3.53 14.04 -2.84
C ILE A 55 -2.08 13.57 -2.92
N GLN A 56 -1.73 12.95 -4.03
CA GLN A 56 -0.37 12.59 -4.38
C GLN A 56 0.23 13.62 -5.34
N LYS A 57 1.42 14.12 -5.03
CA LYS A 57 2.21 14.95 -5.95
C LYS A 57 2.99 14.06 -6.93
N ALA A 58 3.19 14.55 -8.15
CA ALA A 58 4.07 13.88 -9.09
C ALA A 58 5.52 13.89 -8.55
N LYS A 59 6.19 12.73 -8.58
CA LYS A 59 7.59 12.58 -8.14
C LYS A 59 8.20 11.32 -8.74
N GLY A 60 9.26 11.46 -9.54
CA GLY A 60 9.86 10.31 -10.24
C GLY A 60 8.84 9.61 -11.13
N GLN A 61 8.63 8.31 -10.91
CA GLN A 61 7.62 7.51 -11.61
C GLN A 61 6.18 7.73 -11.15
N CYS A 62 5.98 8.48 -10.06
CA CYS A 62 4.67 8.77 -9.50
C CYS A 62 4.01 9.93 -10.25
N VAL A 63 2.75 9.78 -10.63
CA VAL A 63 1.96 10.83 -11.29
C VAL A 63 1.18 11.66 -10.26
N HIS A 64 0.70 12.84 -10.67
CA HIS A 64 -0.20 13.64 -9.85
C HIS A 64 -1.60 12.98 -9.82
N ALA A 65 -2.11 12.64 -8.63
CA ALA A 65 -3.33 11.87 -8.48
C ALA A 65 -4.12 12.25 -7.22
N ILE A 66 -5.43 12.08 -7.26
CA ILE A 66 -6.29 12.01 -6.06
C ILE A 66 -6.51 10.53 -5.74
N ILE A 67 -6.17 10.09 -4.53
CA ILE A 67 -6.33 8.71 -4.10
C ILE A 67 -7.59 8.62 -3.25
N PHE A 68 -8.61 7.93 -3.76
CA PHE A 68 -9.82 7.64 -3.01
C PHE A 68 -9.76 6.25 -2.38
N HIS A 69 -10.29 6.14 -1.17
CA HIS A 69 -10.52 4.85 -0.51
C HIS A 69 -11.95 4.38 -0.81
N ILE A 70 -12.05 3.20 -1.41
CA ILE A 70 -13.29 2.45 -1.64
C ILE A 70 -13.28 1.17 -0.79
N LYS A 71 -14.39 0.43 -0.76
CA LYS A 71 -14.46 -0.84 -0.01
C LYS A 71 -13.38 -1.83 -0.45
N ASP A 72 -13.14 -1.90 -1.75
CA ASP A 72 -12.25 -2.87 -2.38
C ASP A 72 -10.79 -2.40 -2.50
N GLY A 73 -10.44 -1.23 -1.95
CA GLY A 73 -9.06 -0.73 -1.94
C GLY A 73 -8.92 0.76 -2.23
N LYS A 74 -7.83 1.12 -2.91
CA LYS A 74 -7.50 2.50 -3.27
C LYS A 74 -7.58 2.70 -4.77
N VAL A 75 -8.19 3.79 -5.21
CA VAL A 75 -8.26 4.16 -6.63
C VAL A 75 -7.56 5.49 -6.86
N CYS A 76 -6.68 5.51 -7.85
CA CYS A 76 -5.97 6.70 -8.32
C CYS A 76 -6.81 7.41 -9.38
N VAL A 77 -7.24 8.63 -9.09
CA VAL A 77 -8.11 9.43 -9.94
C VAL A 77 -7.36 10.64 -10.49
N ASP A 78 -7.68 10.98 -11.73
CA ASP A 78 -7.17 12.15 -12.41
C ASP A 78 -7.71 13.42 -11.73
N PRO A 79 -6.84 14.29 -11.17
CA PRO A 79 -7.27 15.53 -10.53
C PRO A 79 -7.93 16.53 -11.50
N THR A 80 -7.80 16.33 -12.80
CA THR A 80 -8.40 17.17 -13.84
C THR A 80 -9.79 16.69 -14.29
N ALA A 81 -10.20 15.49 -13.89
CA ALA A 81 -11.55 15.00 -14.19
C ALA A 81 -12.61 15.90 -13.54
N GLU A 82 -13.63 16.30 -14.32
CA GLU A 82 -14.63 17.27 -13.88
C GLU A 82 -15.37 16.81 -12.60
N TRP A 83 -15.76 15.54 -12.54
CA TRP A 83 -16.39 14.95 -11.36
C TRP A 83 -15.45 14.96 -10.14
N ALA A 84 -14.15 14.72 -10.34
CA ALA A 84 -13.16 14.72 -9.29
C ALA A 84 -12.91 16.14 -8.76
N GLN A 85 -12.96 17.15 -9.63
CA GLN A 85 -12.94 18.56 -9.24
C GLN A 85 -14.20 18.92 -8.43
N LYS A 86 -15.39 18.49 -8.87
CA LYS A 86 -16.64 18.69 -8.10
C LYS A 86 -16.57 18.03 -6.72
N CYS A 87 -16.00 16.83 -6.62
CA CYS A 87 -15.77 16.13 -5.36
C CYS A 87 -14.72 16.84 -4.48
N LYS A 88 -13.66 17.41 -5.09
CA LYS A 88 -12.62 18.18 -4.40
C LYS A 88 -13.10 19.56 -3.92
N LEU A 89 -14.04 20.18 -4.63
CA LEU A 89 -14.56 21.53 -4.35
C LEU A 89 -15.63 21.56 -3.24
N ARG A 90 -16.23 20.43 -2.88
CA ARG A 90 -17.21 20.33 -1.78
C ARG A 90 -16.59 20.17 -0.38
N ILE A 91 -15.29 20.47 -0.22
CA ILE A 91 -14.67 20.63 1.10
C ILE A 91 -15.29 21.87 1.76
N ILE A 92 -16.24 21.65 2.66
CA ILE A 92 -17.00 22.70 3.35
C ILE A 92 -16.03 23.56 4.17
N LYS A 93 -16.14 24.90 4.03
CA LYS A 93 -15.57 25.86 5.00
C LYS A 93 -16.25 25.66 6.36
N GLY A 94 -15.75 24.72 7.16
CA GLY A 94 -16.09 24.57 8.57
C GLY A 94 -15.04 25.25 9.42
N THR A 95 -15.46 26.20 10.26
CA THR A 95 -14.64 26.94 11.21
C THR A 95 -13.73 26.00 12.03
N HIS A 96 -12.41 26.15 11.81
CA HIS A 96 -11.32 25.68 12.68
C HIS A 96 -11.04 24.17 12.83
N THR A 97 -11.44 23.30 11.89
CA THR A 97 -10.81 21.96 11.79
C THR A 97 -10.86 21.40 10.36
N LEU A 98 -9.71 21.14 9.74
CA LEU A 98 -9.59 20.43 8.46
C LEU A 98 -9.91 18.94 8.65
N LYS A 99 -11.20 18.59 8.74
CA LYS A 99 -11.65 17.20 8.64
C LYS A 99 -12.03 16.96 7.18
N GLN A 100 -11.11 16.36 6.44
CA GLN A 100 -11.30 15.92 5.06
C GLN A 100 -12.33 14.79 5.01
N THR A 101 -13.61 15.14 4.98
CA THR A 101 -14.70 14.22 4.66
C THR A 101 -15.16 14.55 3.25
N PHE A 102 -14.97 13.62 2.32
CA PHE A 102 -15.27 13.78 0.90
C PHE A 102 -16.60 13.10 0.63
N ASP A 103 -17.71 13.81 0.81
CA ASP A 103 -19.03 13.30 0.43
C ASP A 103 -19.23 13.50 -1.07
N CYS A 104 -18.99 12.42 -1.83
CA CYS A 104 -19.18 12.36 -3.27
C CYS A 104 -20.63 12.01 -3.68
N HIS A 105 -21.52 11.82 -2.69
CA HIS A 105 -22.94 11.63 -2.93
C HIS A 105 -23.58 12.95 -3.38
N LEU A 106 -23.70 13.15 -4.69
CA LEU A 106 -24.83 13.86 -5.30
C LEU A 106 -24.79 13.62 -6.82
N THR A 107 -25.52 12.60 -7.26
CA THR A 107 -26.35 12.68 -8.45
C THR A 107 -27.75 12.27 -8.02
#